data_AF-A0A962LG80-F1
#
_entry.id   AF-A0A962LG80-F1
#
_cell.length_a   1.000
_cell.length_b   1.000
_cell.length_c   1.000
_cell.angle_alpha   90.00
_cell.angle_beta   90.00
_cell.angle_gamma   90.00
#
_symmetry.space_group_name_H-M   'P 1'
#
loop_
_entity.id
_entity.type
_entity.pdbx_description
1 polymer ?
#
loop_
_entity_poly.entity_id
_entity_poly.type
_entity_poly.pdbx_seq_one_letter_code
_entity_poly.pdbx_strand_id
1 'polypeptide(L)' 'RDANSEEQIRRIMAAQLPRAQRRELADIVIDNSGSLAELDEQVQELHREFLQRAELSN' A
#
# COMPACT_ATOMS: atom_id res chain seq x y z
N ARG A 1 15.46 -3.41 10.24
CA ARG A 1 14.57 -2.58 11.08
C ARG A 1 13.83 -3.39 12.14
N ASP A 2 13.83 -4.72 12.15
CA ASP A 2 13.63 -5.51 13.38
C ASP A 2 14.47 -6.80 13.30
N ALA A 3 14.99 -7.27 14.43
CA ALA A 3 15.70 -8.55 14.53
C ALA A 3 14.71 -9.70 14.82
N ASN A 4 13.62 -9.77 14.06
CA ASN A 4 12.60 -10.79 14.24
C ASN A 4 13.01 -12.10 13.56
N SER A 5 12.78 -13.22 14.22
CA SER A 5 12.97 -14.53 13.60
C SER A 5 11.99 -14.73 12.45
N GLU A 6 12.38 -15.53 11.46
CA GLU A 6 11.53 -15.85 10.31
C GLU A 6 10.17 -16.42 10.74
N GLU A 7 10.16 -17.21 11.80
CA GLU A 7 8.93 -17.76 12.40
C GLU A 7 8.00 -16.68 12.94
N GLN A 8 8.54 -15.66 13.60
CA GLN A 8 7.75 -14.52 14.09
C GLN A 8 7.19 -13.71 12.92
N ILE A 9 7.98 -13.51 11.85
CA ILE A 9 7.51 -12.83 10.63
C ILE A 9 6.36 -13.63 10.00
N ARG A 10 6.48 -14.95 9.84
CA ARG A 10 5.41 -15.79 9.30
C ARG A 10 4.14 -15.72 10.14
N ARG A 11 4.25 -15.74 11.47
CA ARG A 11 3.10 -15.59 12.39
C ARG A 11 2.41 -14.23 12.24
N ILE A 12 3.18 -13.15 12.16
CA ILE A 12 2.65 -11.80 11.95
C ILE A 12 1.93 -11.73 10.59
N MET A 13 2.53 -12.27 9.53
CA MET A 13 1.93 -12.30 8.20
C MET A 13 0.65 -13.14 8.17
N ALA A 14 0.61 -14.27 8.87
CA ALA A 14 -0.56 -15.14 8.96
C ALA A 14 -1.74 -14.52 9.72
N ALA A 15 -1.47 -13.57 10.62
CA ALA A 15 -2.53 -12.83 11.33
C ALA A 15 -3.17 -11.72 10.47
N GLN A 16 -2.56 -11.36 9.33
CA GLN A 16 -3.10 -10.36 8.41
C GLN A 16 -4.15 -10.97 7.48
N LEU A 17 -5.00 -10.12 6.91
CA LEU A 17 -5.90 -10.51 5.83
C LEU A 17 -5.09 -11.04 4.62
N PRO A 18 -5.51 -12.14 3.97
CA PRO A 18 -4.83 -12.69 2.80
C PRO A 18 -4.65 -11.63 1.72
N ARG A 19 -3.50 -11.66 1.04
CA ARG A 19 -3.12 -10.64 0.06
C ARG A 19 -4.14 -10.50 -1.08
N ALA A 20 -4.73 -11.62 -1.53
CA ALA A 20 -5.77 -11.61 -2.57
C ALA A 20 -7.03 -10.85 -2.11
N GLN A 21 -7.57 -11.20 -0.94
CA GLN A 21 -8.75 -10.55 -0.37
C GLN A 21 -8.49 -9.05 -0.11
N ARG A 22 -7.31 -8.69 0.42
CA ARG A 22 -6.94 -7.29 0.62
C ARG A 22 -6.87 -6.52 -0.71
N ARG A 23 -6.46 -7.16 -1.80
CA ARG A 23 -6.42 -6.53 -3.14
C ARG A 23 -7.82 -6.39 -3.74
N GLU A 24 -8.69 -7.36 -3.55
CA GLU A 24 -10.09 -7.29 -4.00
C GLU A 24 -10.87 -6.16 -3.34
N LEU A 25 -10.56 -5.87 -2.07
CA LEU A 25 -11.21 -4.81 -1.30
C LEU A 25 -10.58 -3.42 -1.48
N ALA A 26 -9.44 -3.31 -2.18
CA ALA A 26 -8.72 -2.05 -2.28
C ALA A 26 -9.25 -1.22 -3.46
N ASP A 27 -9.56 0.06 -3.20
CA ASP A 27 -9.88 1.01 -4.27
C ASP A 27 -8.65 1.29 -5.16
N ILE A 28 -7.47 1.33 -4.54
CA ILE A 28 -6.19 1.66 -5.18
C ILE A 28 -5.10 0.73 -4.63
N VAL A 29 -4.21 0.25 -5.52
CA VAL A 29 -3.05 -0.58 -5.18
C VAL A 29 -1.78 0.09 -5.69
N ILE A 30 -0.86 0.43 -4.78
CA ILE A 30 0.46 0.97 -5.12
C ILE A 30 1.47 -0.18 -5.14
N ASP A 31 2.22 -0.31 -6.23
CA ASP A 31 3.30 -1.29 -6.34
C ASP A 31 4.65 -0.67 -5.94
N ASN A 32 5.21 -1.16 -4.84
CA ASN A 32 6.50 -0.72 -4.32
C ASN A 32 7.65 -1.67 -4.67
N SER A 33 7.47 -2.56 -5.67
CA SER A 33 8.52 -3.46 -6.14
C SER A 33 9.51 -2.81 -7.12
N GLY A 34 9.19 -1.62 -7.64
CA GLY A 34 10.06 -0.82 -8.49
C GLY A 34 11.09 0.01 -7.71
N SER A 35 11.68 0.98 -8.39
CA SER A 35 12.58 1.97 -7.81
C SER A 35 11.84 2.97 -6.91
N LEU A 36 12.57 3.63 -6.01
CA LEU A 36 12.00 4.69 -5.17
C LEU A 36 11.49 5.88 -6.01
N ALA A 37 12.14 6.18 -7.14
CA ALA A 37 11.70 7.25 -8.03
C ALA A 37 10.33 6.95 -8.67
N GLU A 38 10.12 5.71 -9.14
CA GLU A 38 8.83 5.27 -9.67
C GLU A 38 7.74 5.26 -8.58
N LEU A 39 8.10 4.91 -7.36
CA LEU A 39 7.18 4.95 -6.23
C LEU A 39 6.79 6.40 -5.88
N ASP A 40 7.75 7.31 -5.85
CA ASP A 40 7.51 8.73 -5.55
C ASP A 40 6.59 9.37 -6.60
N GLU A 41 6.77 9.03 -7.88
CA GLU A 41 5.89 9.50 -8.96
C GLU A 41 4.45 9.00 -8.78
N GLN A 42 4.27 7.70 -8.50
CA GLN A 42 2.95 7.11 -8.25
C GLN A 42 2.25 7.77 -7.05
N VAL A 43 2.99 8.02 -5.96
CA VAL A 43 2.45 8.65 -4.75
C VAL A 43 2.02 10.09 -5.03
N GLN A 44 2.80 10.86 -5.80
CA GLN A 44 2.45 12.24 -6.14
C GLN A 44 1.20 12.35 -7.00
N GLU A 45 1.00 11.44 -7.95
CA GLU A 45 -0.20 11.41 -8.78
C GLU A 45 -1.46 11.12 -7.94
N LEU A 46 -1.41 10.09 -7.10
CA LEU A 46 -2.51 9.74 -6.21
C LEU A 46 -2.83 10.86 -5.21
N HIS A 47 -1.82 11.57 -4.72
CA HIS A 47 -2.03 12.70 -3.84
C HIS A 47 -2.84 13.82 -4.52
N ARG A 48 -2.49 14.18 -5.77
CA ARG A 48 -3.24 15.18 -6.55
C ARG A 48 -4.68 14.74 -6.77
N GLU A 49 -4.89 13.48 -7.12
CA GLU A 49 -6.22 12.92 -7.32
C GLU A 49 -7.07 13.00 -6.05
N PHE A 50 -6.51 12.65 -4.88
CA PHE A 50 -7.24 12.73 -3.61
C PHE A 50 -7.61 14.15 -3.23
N LEU A 51 -6.73 15.13 -3.48
CA LEU A 51 -7.05 16.54 -3.25
C LEU A 51 -8.21 16.99 -4.14
N GLN A 52 -8.19 16.65 -5.43
CA GLN A 52 -9.28 16.98 -6.36
C GLN A 52 -10.61 16.35 -5.94
N ARG A 53 -10.59 15.06 -5.56
CA ARG A 53 -11.79 14.36 -5.09
C ARG A 53 -12.35 14.99 -3.81
N ALA A 54 -11.49 15.41 -2.89
CA ALA A 54 -11.89 16.08 -1.66
C ALA A 54 -12.49 17.48 -1.94
N GLU A 55 -11.89 18.24 -2.85
CA GLU A 55 -12.39 19.56 -3.26
C GLU A 55 -13.74 19.48 -3.97
N LEU A 56 -13.95 18.49 -4.83
CA LEU A 56 -15.22 18.25 -5.53
C LEU A 56 -16.34 17.73 -4.62
N SER A 57 -16.00 17.27 -3.42
CA SER A 57 -16.97 16.78 -2.43
C SER A 57 -17.49 17.86 -1.46
N ASN A 58 -17.04 19.11 -1.62
CA ASN A 58 -17.56 20.31 -0.95
C ASN A 58 -18.55 21.08 -1.83
#